data_AF-A0A815I6H1-F1
#
_entry.id   AF-A0A815I6H1-F1
#
_cell.length_a   1.000
_cell.length_b   1.000
_cell.length_c   1.000
_cell.angle_alpha   90.00
_cell.angle_beta   90.00
_cell.angle_gamma   90.00
#
_symmetry.space_group_name_H-M   'P 1'
#
loop_
_entity.id
_entity.type
_entity.pdbx_description
1 polymer ?
#
loop_
_entity_poly.entity_id
_entity_poly.type
_entity_poly.pdbx_seq_one_letter_code
_entity_poly.pdbx_strand_id
1 'polypeptide(L)'
;MLEYIQFRWSGYQSAGIQWSMSSLFIGECQSFCHDRGVCTISGCLCTKGFSGKYCETREIRLDSYFNETFDDTLNSWAKLSVEANIRHVCETETEYLSGQALHFNGCGCLEAVTKELNISSSIGVAFAFHVTAENNCLSTSDNITVGIQWTNDEGITWTNLGLVYNIGHSDAYNITFSEKMKDQGIRLRWIQLERSGEPFWAIDNIYLY
;
A
#
# COMPACT_ATOMS: atom_id res chain seq x y z
N MET A 1 37.89 24.11 -6.61
CA MET A 1 36.57 24.74 -6.69
C MET A 1 35.74 24.05 -5.62
N LEU A 2 35.38 24.75 -4.53
CA LEU A 2 34.55 24.15 -3.48
C LEU A 2 33.09 24.44 -3.84
N GLU A 3 32.38 23.41 -4.28
CA GLU A 3 30.94 23.45 -4.48
C GLU A 3 30.29 23.27 -3.11
N TYR A 4 29.72 24.34 -2.56
CA TYR A 4 28.93 24.27 -1.34
C TYR A 4 27.46 24.09 -1.73
N ILE A 5 26.83 23.06 -1.19
CA ILE A 5 25.40 22.80 -1.38
C ILE A 5 24.69 23.15 -0.07
N GLN A 6 23.65 23.96 -0.16
CA GLN A 6 22.82 24.37 0.98
C GLN A 6 21.37 23.91 0.76
N PHE A 7 20.76 23.39 1.82
CA PHE A 7 19.37 22.95 1.82
C PHE A 7 18.53 23.87 2.70
N ARG A 8 17.33 24.22 2.24
CA ARG A 8 16.35 24.99 3.02
C ARG A 8 15.00 24.28 2.95
N TRP A 9 14.43 23.96 4.10
CA TRP A 9 13.04 23.50 4.23
C TRP A 9 12.17 24.68 4.65
N SER A 10 11.06 24.92 3.93
CA SER A 10 10.08 25.96 4.28
C SER A 10 8.66 25.46 4.07
N GLY A 11 7.84 25.51 5.12
CA GLY A 11 6.40 25.25 5.02
C GLY A 11 5.66 26.43 4.40
N TYR A 12 4.55 26.15 3.71
CA TYR A 12 3.62 27.18 3.24
C TYR A 12 3.01 27.89 4.44
N GLN A 13 3.00 29.23 4.43
CA GLN A 13 2.34 30.03 5.46
C GLN A 13 0.81 30.00 5.28
N SER A 14 0.18 28.85 5.52
CA SER A 14 -1.22 28.81 5.90
C SER A 14 -1.30 28.83 7.42
N ALA A 15 -2.12 29.73 7.96
CA ALA A 15 -2.30 29.85 9.40
C ALA A 15 -2.81 28.50 9.96
N GLY A 16 -2.04 27.90 10.86
CA GLY A 16 -2.45 26.69 11.61
C GLY A 16 -1.66 25.41 11.36
N ILE A 17 -0.75 25.36 10.37
CA ILE A 17 0.08 24.15 10.15
C ILE A 17 1.40 24.28 10.92
N GLN A 18 1.55 23.47 11.97
CA GLN A 18 2.82 23.29 12.70
C GLN A 18 3.56 22.06 12.13
N TRP A 19 4.86 22.21 11.85
CA TRP A 19 5.70 21.11 11.37
C TRP A 19 7.08 21.15 12.05
N SER A 20 7.68 19.97 12.22
CA SER A 20 9.02 19.78 12.78
C SER A 20 9.76 18.71 12.00
N MET A 21 11.10 18.80 11.97
CA MET A 21 11.97 17.75 11.44
C MET A 21 12.88 17.22 12.54
N SER A 22 13.23 15.95 12.45
CA SER A 22 14.22 15.31 13.31
C SER A 22 15.08 14.36 12.48
N SER A 23 16.26 14.02 13.00
CA SER A 23 17.10 12.93 12.49
C SER A 23 17.55 13.12 11.04
N LEU A 24 17.91 14.35 10.66
CA LEU A 24 18.42 14.68 9.32
C LEU A 24 19.84 14.12 9.13
N PHE A 25 20.05 13.38 8.05
CA PHE A 25 21.36 12.98 7.56
C PHE A 25 21.53 13.44 6.12
N ILE A 26 22.66 14.09 5.81
CA ILE A 26 23.04 14.52 4.47
C ILE A 26 24.40 13.91 4.16
N GLY A 27 24.43 12.97 3.24
CA GLY A 27 25.63 12.22 2.86
C GLY A 27 25.25 10.93 2.14
N GLU A 28 26.24 10.07 1.92
CA GLU A 28 26.06 8.79 1.26
C GLU A 28 26.53 7.66 2.18
N CYS A 29 25.70 6.61 2.31
CA CYS A 29 26.11 5.33 2.87
C CYS A 29 26.38 4.36 1.72
N GLN A 30 27.30 3.42 1.94
CA GLN A 30 27.50 2.31 1.03
C GLN A 30 26.18 1.59 0.76
N SER A 31 25.86 1.39 -0.53
CA SER A 31 24.62 0.74 -0.99
C SER A 31 23.33 1.38 -0.45
N PHE A 32 23.36 2.63 0.02
CA PHE A 32 22.22 3.30 0.66
C PHE A 32 21.55 2.47 1.78
N CYS A 33 22.35 1.70 2.52
CA CYS A 33 21.85 0.75 3.53
C CYS A 33 20.81 -0.25 2.97
N HIS A 34 20.93 -0.59 1.68
CA HIS A 34 20.01 -1.43 0.92
C HIS A 34 18.54 -0.98 0.99
N ASP A 35 18.29 0.30 1.29
CA ASP A 35 16.96 0.85 1.60
C ASP A 35 16.26 0.18 2.80
N ARG A 36 17.04 -0.53 3.65
CA ARG A 36 16.61 -1.27 4.85
C ARG A 36 17.22 -0.71 6.13
N GLY A 37 17.57 0.57 6.12
CA GLY A 37 18.24 1.22 7.23
C GLY A 37 18.34 2.72 7.07
N VAL A 38 18.67 3.39 8.17
CA VAL A 38 18.95 4.82 8.19
C VAL A 38 20.46 5.02 8.13
N CYS A 39 20.90 5.85 7.20
CA CYS A 39 22.30 6.24 7.14
C CYS A 39 22.65 7.18 8.31
N THR A 40 23.72 6.86 9.02
CA THR A 40 24.24 7.65 10.15
C THR A 40 25.74 7.92 9.95
N ILE A 41 26.31 8.80 10.77
CA ILE A 41 27.75 9.09 10.72
C ILE A 41 28.63 7.85 10.99
N SER A 42 28.11 6.86 11.73
CA SER A 42 28.79 5.61 12.05
C SER A 42 28.52 4.48 11.05
N GLY A 43 27.75 4.72 9.99
CA GLY A 43 27.30 3.72 9.02
C GLY A 43 25.79 3.46 9.11
N CYS A 44 25.36 2.29 8.64
CA CYS A 44 23.94 1.95 8.56
C CYS A 44 23.38 1.51 9.91
N LEU A 45 22.27 2.14 10.32
CA LEU A 45 21.43 1.66 11.42
C LEU A 45 20.23 0.93 10.82
N CYS A 46 20.22 -0.41 10.93
CA CYS A 46 19.21 -1.23 10.26
C CYS A 46 17.82 -1.11 10.88
N THR A 47 16.80 -1.11 10.03
CA THR A 47 15.42 -1.20 10.47
C THR A 47 15.17 -2.57 11.13
N LYS A 48 14.13 -2.64 11.98
CA LYS A 48 13.80 -3.87 12.70
C LYS A 48 13.55 -5.00 11.70
N GLY A 49 14.28 -6.10 11.88
CA GLY A 49 14.20 -7.28 11.02
C GLY A 49 15.31 -7.40 9.99
N PHE A 50 16.23 -6.43 9.96
CA PHE A 50 17.43 -6.47 9.13
C PHE A 50 18.70 -6.36 9.98
N SER A 51 19.79 -6.92 9.46
CA SER A 51 21.12 -6.95 10.05
C SER A 51 22.20 -6.89 8.96
N GLY A 52 23.46 -6.96 9.38
CA GLY A 52 24.61 -6.79 8.49
C GLY A 52 25.18 -5.38 8.56
N LYS A 53 26.32 -5.17 7.89
CA LYS A 53 27.03 -3.89 7.96
C LYS A 53 26.30 -2.79 7.17
N TYR A 54 25.55 -3.19 6.16
CA TYR A 54 24.82 -2.35 5.24
C TYR A 54 23.33 -2.71 5.18
N CYS A 55 22.82 -3.45 6.18
CA CYS A 55 21.43 -3.91 6.30
C CYS A 55 20.98 -4.88 5.19
N GLU A 56 21.96 -5.64 4.67
CA GLU A 56 21.79 -6.58 3.59
C GLU A 56 21.11 -7.90 4.00
N THR A 57 21.11 -8.23 5.29
CA THR A 57 20.61 -9.51 5.79
C THR A 57 19.23 -9.35 6.41
N ARG A 58 18.25 -10.11 5.93
CA ARG A 58 16.92 -10.19 6.55
C ARG A 58 16.91 -11.28 7.61
N GLU A 59 16.51 -10.91 8.83
CA GLU A 59 16.44 -11.80 10.00
C GLU A 59 15.04 -12.36 10.25
N ILE A 60 14.01 -11.74 9.65
CA ILE A 60 12.61 -12.15 9.81
C ILE A 60 12.16 -12.94 8.59
N ARG A 61 11.56 -14.09 8.83
CA ARG A 61 10.86 -14.85 7.80
C ARG A 61 9.55 -14.14 7.43
N LEU A 62 9.37 -13.84 6.16
CA LEU A 62 8.14 -13.24 5.64
C LEU A 62 7.10 -14.31 5.34
N ASP A 63 5.83 -13.91 5.47
CA ASP A 63 4.70 -14.75 5.13
C ASP A 63 4.62 -14.92 3.61
N SER A 64 4.62 -16.18 3.18
CA SER A 64 4.37 -16.56 1.78
C SER A 64 2.91 -16.87 1.49
N TYR A 65 2.09 -16.81 2.52
CA TYR A 65 0.65 -16.97 2.46
C TYR A 65 0.02 -15.66 2.91
N PHE A 66 -0.90 -15.15 2.09
CA PHE A 66 -1.70 -13.98 2.42
C PHE A 66 -3.12 -14.29 1.99
N ASN A 67 -4.04 -14.18 2.93
CA ASN A 67 -5.47 -14.35 2.74
C ASN A 67 -6.17 -13.40 3.73
N GLU A 68 -6.93 -12.47 3.20
CA GLU A 68 -7.62 -11.43 3.95
C GLU A 68 -9.08 -11.39 3.51
N THR A 69 -9.98 -11.70 4.45
CA THR A 69 -11.43 -11.64 4.29
C THR A 69 -12.05 -10.52 5.11
N PHE A 70 -11.25 -9.74 5.85
CA PHE A 70 -11.70 -8.64 6.69
C PHE A 70 -12.70 -9.01 7.81
N ASP A 71 -12.91 -10.30 8.07
CA ASP A 71 -13.77 -10.78 9.17
C ASP A 71 -13.05 -10.85 10.53
N ASP A 72 -11.71 -10.76 10.53
CA ASP A 72 -10.83 -10.91 11.68
C ASP A 72 -9.94 -9.66 11.91
N THR A 73 -8.89 -9.78 12.72
CA THR A 73 -7.98 -8.67 13.03
C THR A 73 -7.10 -8.25 11.84
N LEU A 74 -7.03 -6.94 11.56
CA LEU A 74 -6.23 -6.29 10.49
C LEU A 74 -4.70 -6.30 10.70
N ASN A 75 -4.13 -7.41 11.15
CA ASN A 75 -2.70 -7.49 11.44
C ASN A 75 -1.82 -7.64 10.19
N SER A 76 -2.40 -7.84 9.01
CA SER A 76 -1.67 -8.09 7.77
C SER A 76 -1.25 -6.81 7.02
N TRP A 77 -1.68 -5.64 7.52
CA TRP A 77 -1.53 -4.35 6.84
C TRP A 77 -0.41 -3.51 7.46
N ALA A 78 0.41 -2.89 6.61
CA ALA A 78 1.42 -1.92 7.02
C ALA A 78 0.83 -0.50 7.08
N LYS A 79 -0.15 -0.20 6.22
CA LYS A 79 -0.85 1.07 6.19
C LYS A 79 -2.28 0.88 5.70
N LEU A 80 -3.22 1.50 6.39
CA LEU A 80 -4.60 1.71 5.95
C LEU A 80 -4.88 3.21 6.07
N SER A 81 -5.56 3.79 5.07
CA SER A 81 -6.06 5.16 5.18
C SER A 81 -7.03 5.31 6.35
N VAL A 82 -7.12 6.51 6.92
CA VAL A 82 -8.02 6.81 8.05
C VAL A 82 -9.49 6.61 7.64
N GLU A 83 -9.74 6.85 6.35
CA GLU A 83 -10.99 6.68 5.64
C GLU A 83 -11.29 5.22 5.28
N ALA A 84 -10.40 4.28 5.59
CA ALA A 84 -10.59 2.85 5.34
C ALA A 84 -11.20 2.18 6.59
N ASN A 85 -12.38 1.60 6.44
CA ASN A 85 -13.14 1.00 7.55
C ASN A 85 -13.72 -0.34 7.13
N ILE A 86 -13.62 -1.34 8.01
CA ILE A 86 -14.32 -2.60 7.81
C ILE A 86 -15.81 -2.38 8.04
N ARG A 87 -16.63 -2.78 7.06
CA ARG A 87 -18.10 -2.72 7.17
C ARG A 87 -18.73 -3.95 6.51
N HIS A 88 -19.95 -4.25 6.91
CA HIS A 88 -20.73 -5.29 6.29
C HIS A 88 -21.11 -4.89 4.85
N VAL A 89 -20.99 -5.84 3.93
CA VAL A 89 -21.39 -5.63 2.53
C VAL A 89 -22.90 -5.81 2.41
N CYS A 90 -23.57 -4.98 1.60
CA CYS A 90 -25.00 -5.11 1.39
C CYS A 90 -25.33 -6.42 0.64
N GLU A 91 -26.17 -7.26 1.24
CA GLU A 91 -26.51 -8.61 0.76
C GLU A 91 -27.21 -8.65 -0.61
N THR A 92 -27.61 -7.50 -1.17
CA THR A 92 -28.56 -7.46 -2.30
C THR A 92 -27.96 -7.52 -3.71
N GLU A 93 -26.63 -7.39 -3.93
CA GLU A 93 -26.09 -7.25 -5.31
C GLU A 93 -24.66 -7.80 -5.49
N THR A 94 -24.15 -8.72 -4.65
CA THR A 94 -22.73 -9.11 -4.73
C THR A 94 -22.49 -10.62 -4.60
N GLU A 95 -22.20 -11.30 -5.71
CA GLU A 95 -21.83 -12.74 -5.72
C GLU A 95 -20.45 -13.01 -5.07
N TYR A 96 -19.58 -11.98 -5.02
CA TYR A 96 -18.17 -12.11 -4.63
C TYR A 96 -17.77 -11.44 -3.31
N LEU A 97 -18.71 -10.76 -2.66
CA LEU A 97 -18.51 -10.13 -1.37
C LEU A 97 -19.45 -10.79 -0.36
N SER A 98 -18.92 -11.24 0.78
CA SER A 98 -19.72 -11.89 1.82
C SER A 98 -19.15 -11.57 3.18
N GLY A 99 -20.00 -11.23 4.15
CA GLY A 99 -19.52 -10.85 5.48
C GLY A 99 -19.03 -9.41 5.49
N GLN A 100 -17.79 -9.19 5.88
CA GLN A 100 -17.21 -7.85 6.00
C GLN A 100 -16.22 -7.55 4.86
N ALA A 101 -16.15 -6.31 4.43
CA ALA A 101 -15.15 -5.86 3.46
C ALA A 101 -14.48 -4.57 3.95
N LEU A 102 -13.32 -4.24 3.37
CA LEU A 102 -12.66 -2.97 3.63
C LEU A 102 -13.21 -1.89 2.69
N HIS A 103 -14.00 -0.97 3.25
CA HIS A 103 -14.57 0.16 2.53
C HIS A 103 -13.69 1.40 2.68
N PHE A 104 -13.50 2.13 1.58
CA PHE A 104 -12.85 3.43 1.56
C PHE A 104 -13.92 4.50 1.37
N ASN A 105 -14.01 5.43 2.32
CA ASN A 105 -15.00 6.49 2.31
C ASN A 105 -14.42 7.84 2.71
N GLY A 106 -14.47 8.81 1.80
CA GLY A 106 -14.14 10.20 2.08
C GLY A 106 -13.04 10.77 1.20
N CYS A 107 -12.36 11.79 1.72
CA CYS A 107 -11.40 12.59 0.97
C CYS A 107 -9.96 12.24 1.34
N GLY A 108 -9.04 12.41 0.38
CA GLY A 108 -7.61 12.31 0.62
C GLY A 108 -6.93 11.25 -0.24
N CYS A 109 -5.87 10.64 0.30
CA CYS A 109 -5.20 9.50 -0.33
C CYS A 109 -5.83 8.23 0.25
N LEU A 110 -6.67 7.57 -0.55
CA LEU A 110 -7.31 6.31 -0.20
C LEU A 110 -6.40 5.18 -0.66
N GLU A 111 -5.69 4.55 0.28
CA GLU A 111 -4.79 3.44 0.03
C GLU A 111 -4.81 2.40 1.14
N ALA A 112 -4.55 1.15 0.75
CA ALA A 112 -4.23 0.07 1.67
C ALA A 112 -2.96 -0.63 1.19
N VAL A 113 -2.02 -0.82 2.12
CA VAL A 113 -0.69 -1.36 1.86
C VAL A 113 -0.42 -2.55 2.76
N THR A 114 -0.09 -3.69 2.16
CA THR A 114 0.24 -4.91 2.91
C THR A 114 1.53 -4.72 3.72
N LYS A 115 1.71 -5.55 4.75
CA LYS A 115 3.06 -5.85 5.24
C LYS A 115 3.92 -6.47 4.13
N GLU A 116 5.20 -6.62 4.41
CA GLU A 116 6.11 -7.30 3.49
C GLU A 116 5.74 -8.77 3.37
N LEU A 117 5.63 -9.23 2.12
CA LEU A 117 5.28 -10.57 1.75
C LEU A 117 6.47 -11.23 1.04
N ASN A 118 6.50 -12.56 1.13
CA ASN A 118 7.31 -13.37 0.23
C ASN A 118 6.43 -13.86 -0.91
N ILE A 119 6.58 -13.29 -2.10
CA ILE A 119 5.81 -13.69 -3.28
C ILE A 119 6.64 -14.51 -4.27
N SER A 120 7.79 -15.06 -3.85
CA SER A 120 8.71 -15.78 -4.73
C SER A 120 8.06 -17.00 -5.40
N SER A 121 7.08 -17.61 -4.75
CA SER A 121 6.34 -18.79 -5.25
C SER A 121 4.91 -18.49 -5.69
N SER A 122 4.39 -17.30 -5.40
CA SER A 122 3.00 -16.93 -5.74
C SER A 122 2.90 -16.60 -7.21
N ILE A 123 1.92 -17.14 -7.92
CA ILE A 123 1.59 -16.84 -9.32
C ILE A 123 1.01 -15.43 -9.46
N GLY A 124 0.13 -15.01 -8.55
CA GLY A 124 -0.55 -13.71 -8.62
C GLY A 124 -1.29 -13.33 -7.35
N VAL A 125 -2.11 -12.28 -7.46
CA VAL A 125 -3.05 -11.83 -6.42
C VAL A 125 -4.47 -11.82 -6.98
N ALA A 126 -5.40 -12.36 -6.19
CA ALA A 126 -6.82 -12.32 -6.44
C ALA A 126 -7.51 -11.45 -5.39
N PHE A 127 -8.56 -10.74 -5.77
CA PHE A 127 -9.39 -9.95 -4.85
C PHE A 127 -10.75 -9.61 -5.47
N ALA A 128 -11.75 -9.41 -4.62
CA ALA A 128 -13.01 -8.81 -5.01
C ALA A 128 -12.91 -7.28 -4.93
N PHE A 129 -13.53 -6.60 -5.88
CA PHE A 129 -13.62 -5.14 -5.91
C PHE A 129 -15.04 -4.70 -6.24
N HIS A 130 -15.51 -3.67 -5.54
CA HIS A 130 -16.83 -3.11 -5.75
C HIS A 130 -16.83 -1.60 -5.56
N VAL A 131 -17.69 -0.93 -6.33
CA VAL A 131 -17.92 0.52 -6.25
C VAL A 131 -19.35 0.74 -5.79
N THR A 132 -19.50 1.50 -4.71
CA THR A 132 -20.77 1.78 -4.04
C THR A 132 -21.07 3.27 -4.03
N ALA A 133 -22.33 3.64 -3.80
CA ALA A 133 -22.75 4.95 -3.35
C ALA A 133 -22.59 5.06 -1.82
N GLU A 134 -22.77 6.27 -1.29
CA GLU A 134 -22.61 6.64 0.14
C GLU A 134 -23.38 5.74 1.12
N ASN A 135 -24.45 5.10 0.65
CA ASN A 135 -25.30 4.20 1.44
C ASN A 135 -24.80 2.73 1.40
N ASN A 136 -23.60 2.46 0.87
CA ASN A 136 -22.98 1.15 0.65
C ASN A 136 -23.73 0.15 -0.25
N CYS A 137 -24.98 0.41 -0.64
CA CYS A 137 -25.83 -0.60 -1.28
C CYS A 137 -26.25 -0.33 -2.73
N LEU A 138 -25.88 0.82 -3.30
CA LEU A 138 -26.25 1.16 -4.68
C LEU A 138 -24.98 1.35 -5.50
N SER A 139 -24.88 0.71 -6.67
CA SER A 139 -23.81 1.02 -7.62
C SER A 139 -23.91 2.48 -8.07
N THR A 140 -22.80 3.22 -8.01
CA THR A 140 -22.71 4.59 -8.56
C THR A 140 -22.14 4.56 -9.97
N SER A 141 -22.39 5.60 -10.77
CA SER A 141 -21.74 5.83 -12.07
C SER A 141 -20.43 6.60 -11.95
N ASP A 142 -19.94 6.83 -10.74
CA ASP A 142 -18.70 7.57 -10.54
C ASP A 142 -17.52 6.84 -11.18
N ASN A 143 -16.73 7.59 -11.95
CA ASN A 143 -15.52 7.07 -12.56
C ASN A 143 -14.44 6.98 -11.48
N ILE A 144 -14.25 5.77 -10.97
CA ILE A 144 -13.20 5.44 -10.02
C ILE A 144 -12.20 4.52 -10.73
N THR A 145 -10.93 4.89 -10.63
CA THR A 145 -9.81 4.06 -11.04
C THR A 145 -8.95 3.77 -9.81
N VAL A 146 -8.84 2.49 -9.45
CA VAL A 146 -7.94 2.02 -8.39
C VAL A 146 -6.76 1.31 -9.04
N GLY A 147 -5.56 1.76 -8.70
CA GLY A 147 -4.31 1.16 -9.12
C GLY A 147 -3.88 0.07 -8.16
N ILE A 148 -3.48 -1.07 -8.72
CA ILE A 148 -2.82 -2.13 -7.99
C ILE A 148 -1.33 -1.99 -8.26
N GLN A 149 -0.56 -1.80 -7.19
CA GLN A 149 0.84 -1.45 -7.27
C GLN A 149 1.68 -2.33 -6.35
N TRP A 150 2.99 -2.36 -6.63
CA TRP A 150 3.96 -3.05 -5.81
C TRP A 150 5.23 -2.23 -5.61
N THR A 151 5.96 -2.59 -4.56
CA THR A 151 7.28 -2.04 -4.20
C THR A 151 8.15 -3.14 -3.61
N ASN A 152 9.46 -3.03 -3.83
CA ASN A 152 10.50 -3.80 -3.14
C ASN A 152 11.46 -2.93 -2.33
N ASP A 153 11.22 -1.62 -2.29
CA ASP A 153 12.07 -0.58 -1.67
C ASP A 153 11.32 0.17 -0.54
N GLU A 154 10.54 -0.59 0.24
CA GLU A 154 9.74 -0.09 1.36
C GLU A 154 8.70 1.00 1.03
N GLY A 155 8.37 1.16 -0.25
CA GLY A 155 7.40 2.13 -0.73
C GLY A 155 7.99 3.48 -1.13
N ILE A 156 9.32 3.55 -1.34
CA ILE A 156 9.97 4.72 -1.94
C ILE A 156 9.50 4.87 -3.40
N THR A 157 9.51 3.78 -4.16
CA THR A 157 8.97 3.73 -5.52
C THR A 157 7.87 2.68 -5.64
N TRP A 158 6.92 2.96 -6.54
CA TRP A 158 5.75 2.11 -6.77
C TRP A 158 5.59 1.84 -8.25
N THR A 159 5.41 0.57 -8.59
CA THR A 159 5.20 0.11 -9.97
C THR A 159 3.77 -0.41 -10.13
N ASN A 160 3.08 -0.02 -11.21
CA ASN A 160 1.74 -0.52 -11.52
C ASN A 160 1.78 -2.00 -11.95
N LEU A 161 0.93 -2.81 -11.33
CA LEU A 161 0.59 -4.17 -11.74
C LEU A 161 -0.66 -4.21 -12.63
N GLY A 162 -1.63 -3.37 -12.30
CA GLY A 162 -2.92 -3.33 -13.00
C GLY A 162 -3.79 -2.19 -12.52
N LEU A 163 -4.90 -2.00 -13.22
CA LEU A 163 -5.93 -1.02 -12.89
C LEU A 163 -7.27 -1.74 -12.81
N VAL A 164 -8.08 -1.36 -11.82
CA VAL A 164 -9.48 -1.78 -11.72
C VAL A 164 -10.37 -0.55 -11.79
N TYR A 165 -11.54 -0.73 -12.40
CA TYR A 165 -12.45 0.34 -12.76
C TYR A 165 -13.85 0.01 -12.27
N ASN A 166 -14.69 1.04 -12.15
CA ASN A 166 -16.11 0.85 -11.96
C ASN A 166 -16.74 0.21 -13.21
N ILE A 167 -17.19 -1.04 -13.09
CA ILE A 167 -17.94 -1.74 -14.14
C ILE A 167 -19.44 -1.87 -13.82
N GLY A 168 -19.93 -1.12 -12.83
CA GLY A 168 -21.34 -1.09 -12.41
C GLY A 168 -21.78 -2.25 -11.52
N HIS A 169 -20.92 -3.23 -11.24
CA HIS A 169 -21.17 -4.38 -10.37
C HIS A 169 -19.88 -4.85 -9.67
N SER A 170 -20.02 -5.72 -8.66
CA SER A 170 -18.86 -6.38 -8.01
C SER A 170 -18.21 -7.39 -8.93
N ASP A 171 -16.87 -7.41 -8.96
CA ASP A 171 -16.11 -8.35 -9.80
C ASP A 171 -14.88 -8.90 -9.07
N ALA A 172 -14.45 -10.07 -9.50
CA ALA A 172 -13.25 -10.75 -9.03
C ALA A 172 -12.09 -10.46 -9.99
N TYR A 173 -11.04 -9.84 -9.47
CA TYR A 173 -9.85 -9.50 -10.23
C TYR A 173 -8.72 -10.48 -9.90
N ASN A 174 -8.07 -10.97 -10.95
CA ASN A 174 -6.89 -11.84 -10.86
C ASN A 174 -5.73 -11.17 -11.62
N ILE A 175 -4.67 -10.81 -10.90
CA ILE A 175 -3.49 -10.17 -11.48
C ILE A 175 -2.29 -11.09 -11.33
N THR A 176 -1.76 -11.56 -12.45
CA THR A 176 -0.56 -12.40 -12.51
C THR A 176 0.70 -11.58 -12.29
N PHE A 177 1.58 -12.09 -11.45
CA PHE A 177 2.88 -11.51 -11.17
C PHE A 177 3.90 -11.82 -12.27
N SER A 178 4.68 -10.80 -12.65
CA SER A 178 5.81 -10.98 -13.57
C SER A 178 6.97 -11.72 -12.88
N GLU A 179 7.90 -12.29 -13.66
CA GLU A 179 9.10 -12.93 -13.10
C GLU A 179 9.98 -11.95 -12.30
N LYS A 180 10.02 -10.67 -12.69
CA LYS A 180 10.87 -9.65 -12.05
C LYS A 180 10.46 -9.30 -10.62
N MET A 181 9.22 -9.60 -10.24
CA MET A 181 8.70 -9.31 -8.91
C MET A 181 8.69 -10.54 -7.99
N LYS A 182 9.06 -11.74 -8.49
CA LYS A 182 9.11 -12.98 -7.70
C LYS A 182 10.26 -12.90 -6.69
N ASP A 183 10.02 -12.21 -5.59
CA ASP A 183 11.02 -11.92 -4.57
C ASP A 183 10.39 -11.83 -3.17
N GLN A 184 11.23 -11.64 -2.17
CA GLN A 184 10.88 -11.37 -0.80
C GLN A 184 10.90 -9.87 -0.51
N GLY A 185 10.10 -9.45 0.47
CA GLY A 185 10.09 -8.05 0.91
C GLY A 185 9.18 -7.17 0.04
N ILE A 186 8.28 -7.79 -0.70
CA ILE A 186 7.33 -7.10 -1.59
C ILE A 186 6.16 -6.59 -0.77
N ARG A 187 5.73 -5.35 -1.01
CA ARG A 187 4.42 -4.87 -0.54
C ARG A 187 3.51 -4.65 -1.73
N LEU A 188 2.24 -4.98 -1.55
CA LEU A 188 1.17 -4.67 -2.49
C LEU A 188 0.39 -3.47 -1.98
N ARG A 189 -0.11 -2.65 -2.92
CA ARG A 189 -0.94 -1.49 -2.62
C ARG A 189 -2.16 -1.43 -3.54
N TRP A 190 -3.30 -1.17 -2.94
CA TRP A 190 -4.50 -0.67 -3.61
C TRP A 190 -4.55 0.83 -3.35
N ILE A 191 -4.58 1.64 -4.41
CA ILE A 191 -4.61 3.10 -4.28
C ILE A 191 -5.53 3.71 -5.32
N GLN A 192 -6.39 4.62 -4.88
CA GLN A 192 -7.21 5.37 -5.82
C GLN A 192 -6.37 6.41 -6.57
N LEU A 193 -6.39 6.35 -7.92
CA LEU A 193 -5.58 7.22 -8.77
C LEU A 193 -6.31 8.49 -9.22
N GLU A 194 -7.61 8.38 -9.50
CA GLU A 194 -8.44 9.50 -9.94
C GLU A 194 -9.28 10.06 -8.78
N ARG A 195 -9.29 11.39 -8.63
CA ARG A 195 -10.01 12.13 -7.58
C ARG A 195 -11.31 12.73 -8.10
N SER A 196 -12.19 11.92 -8.68
CA SER A 196 -13.54 12.38 -9.03
C SER A 196 -14.53 11.99 -7.93
N GLY A 197 -15.26 12.99 -7.39
CA GLY A 197 -16.28 12.80 -6.37
C GLY A 197 -15.77 12.51 -4.95
N GLU A 198 -16.68 12.10 -4.06
CA GLU A 198 -16.40 11.32 -2.84
C GLU A 198 -16.72 9.85 -3.15
N PRO A 199 -15.76 9.10 -3.69
CA PRO A 199 -16.03 7.75 -4.14
C PRO A 199 -16.01 6.76 -2.99
N PHE A 200 -17.00 5.87 -2.97
CA PHE A 200 -17.06 4.75 -2.05
C PHE A 200 -16.69 3.48 -2.83
N TRP A 201 -15.60 2.84 -2.47
CA TRP A 201 -15.21 1.55 -3.04
C TRP A 201 -14.77 0.61 -1.94
N ALA A 202 -14.87 -0.68 -2.22
CA ALA A 202 -14.53 -1.72 -1.28
C ALA A 202 -13.67 -2.80 -1.94
N ILE A 203 -12.81 -3.42 -1.13
CA ILE A 203 -12.07 -4.63 -1.49
C ILE A 203 -12.33 -5.71 -0.45
N ASP A 204 -12.29 -6.95 -0.90
CA ASP A 204 -12.52 -8.15 -0.08
C ASP A 204 -11.81 -9.36 -0.70
N ASN A 205 -11.77 -10.47 0.04
CA ASN A 205 -11.30 -11.78 -0.40
C ASN A 205 -9.94 -11.71 -1.10
N ILE A 206 -8.97 -11.02 -0.48
CA ILE A 206 -7.65 -10.79 -1.06
C ILE A 206 -6.76 -11.97 -0.73
N TYR A 207 -6.27 -12.69 -1.74
CA TYR A 207 -5.34 -13.79 -1.50
C TYR A 207 -4.27 -13.92 -2.59
N LEU A 208 -3.12 -14.46 -2.19
CA LEU A 208 -2.08 -14.89 -3.12
C LEU A 208 -2.35 -16.32 -3.57
N TYR A 209 -2.24 -16.57 -4.88
CA TYR A 209 -2.36 -17.89 -5.50
C TYR A 209 -1.13 -18.24 -6.33
#